data_AF-A0A9D5URA9-F1
#
_entry.id   AF-A0A9D5URA9-F1
#
_cell.length_a   1.000
_cell.length_b   1.000
_cell.length_c   1.000
_cell.angle_alpha   90.00
_cell.angle_beta   90.00
_cell.angle_gamma   90.00
#
_symmetry.space_group_name_H-M   'P 1'
#
loop_
_entity.id
_entity.type
_entity.pdbx_description
1 polymer ?
#
loop_
_entity_poly.entity_id
_entity_poly.type
_entity_poly.pdbx_seq_one_letter_code
_entity_poly.pdbx_strand_id
1 'polypeptide(L)' 'MEYSIPYNYAKKNGVFLETNSKNKTIIYRKDVSINVIQETQRYLGYDLPNKTLQKDEFNNLLQKNYTETDRSEKSQI' A
#
# COMPACT_ATOMS: atom_id res chain seq x y z
N MET A 1 -6.83 14.86 -5.93
CA MET A 1 -5.44 14.43 -5.65
C MET A 1 -5.48 12.93 -5.40
N GLU A 2 -4.72 12.17 -6.17
CA GLU A 2 -4.60 10.72 -5.98
C GLU A 2 -3.56 10.48 -4.88
N TYR A 3 -4.02 10.23 -3.65
CA TYR A 3 -3.11 9.88 -2.56
C TYR A 3 -2.58 8.47 -2.80
N SER A 4 -1.27 8.36 -2.99
CA SER A 4 -0.51 7.11 -3.11
C SER A 4 0.47 7.02 -1.94
N ILE A 5 0.69 5.80 -1.45
CA ILE A 5 1.75 5.53 -0.47
C ILE A 5 3.07 5.30 -1.25
N PRO A 6 4.14 6.07 -0.97
CA PRO A 6 5.42 5.86 -1.62
C PRO A 6 5.96 4.44 -1.39
N TYR A 7 6.50 3.80 -2.43
CA TYR A 7 7.03 2.43 -2.35
C TYR A 7 8.00 2.21 -1.19
N ASN A 8 8.93 3.15 -0.99
CA ASN A 8 9.91 3.05 0.09
C ASN A 8 9.25 3.04 1.48
N TYR A 9 8.21 3.85 1.67
CA TYR A 9 7.43 3.84 2.90
C TYR A 9 6.64 2.54 3.05
N ALA A 10 5.99 2.09 1.97
CA ALA A 10 5.21 0.86 1.95
C ALA A 10 6.05 -0.38 2.29
N LYS A 11 7.22 -0.53 1.65
CA LYS A 11 8.17 -1.62 1.87
C LYS A 11 8.79 -1.59 3.26
N LYS A 12 9.24 -0.42 3.71
CA LYS A 12 9.93 -0.26 5.00
C LYS A 12 8.97 -0.52 6.17
N ASN A 13 7.77 0.02 6.08
CA ASN A 13 6.80 0.02 7.19
C ASN A 13 5.72 -1.05 7.07
N GLY A 14 5.68 -1.80 5.96
CA GLY A 14 4.73 -2.91 5.79
C GLY A 14 3.29 -2.46 5.61
N VAL A 15 3.06 -1.34 4.92
CA VAL A 15 1.73 -0.78 4.65
C VAL A 15 1.53 -0.51 3.16
N PHE A 16 0.32 -0.61 2.66
CA PHE A 16 -0.01 -0.41 1.26
C PHE A 16 -1.44 0.15 1.14
N LEU A 17 -1.68 0.97 0.13
CA LEU A 17 -3.01 1.47 -0.18
C LEU A 17 -3.54 0.73 -1.40
N GLU A 18 -4.48 -0.17 -1.18
CA GLU A 18 -5.20 -0.83 -2.26
C GLU A 18 -6.32 0.10 -2.74
N THR A 19 -6.30 0.45 -4.02
CA THR A 19 -7.35 1.24 -4.67
C THR A 19 -8.07 0.37 -5.69
N ASN A 20 -9.34 0.09 -5.44
CA ASN A 20 -10.26 -0.51 -6.40
C ASN A 20 -11.17 0.61 -6.95
N SER A 21 -11.90 0.37 -8.04
CA SER A 21 -12.73 1.34 -8.77
C SER A 21 -13.73 2.13 -7.93
N LYS A 22 -14.03 1.69 -6.70
CA LYS A 22 -14.97 2.36 -5.78
C LYS A 22 -14.46 2.55 -4.35
N ASN A 23 -13.43 1.83 -3.94
CA ASN A 23 -13.03 1.74 -2.54
C ASN A 23 -11.52 1.81 -2.40
N LYS A 24 -11.07 2.40 -1.29
CA LYS A 24 -9.67 2.43 -0.85
C LYS A 24 -9.55 1.69 0.47
N THR A 25 -8.56 0.83 0.58
CA THR A 25 -8.32 0.01 1.78
C THR A 25 -6.84 0.07 2.14
N ILE A 26 -6.56 0.32 3.43
CA ILE A 26 -5.18 0.24 3.94
C ILE A 26 -4.88 -1.24 4.23
N ILE A 27 -3.99 -1.82 3.45
CA ILE A 27 -3.46 -3.15 3.66
C ILE A 27 -2.18 -3.02 4.51
N TYR A 28 -2.05 -3.80 5.58
CA TYR A 28 -0.84 -3.77 6.41
C TYR A 28 -0.43 -5.16 6.89
N ARG A 29 0.85 -5.33 7.18
CA ARG A 29 1.41 -6.60 7.66
C ARG A 29 1.08 -6.80 9.15
N LYS A 30 0.81 -8.03 9.56
CA LYS A 30 0.33 -8.36 10.91
C LYS A 30 1.23 -7.92 12.07
N ASP A 31 2.54 -7.86 11.84
CA ASP A 31 3.57 -7.43 12.80
C ASP A 31 3.79 -5.91 12.81
N VAL A 32 3.03 -5.14 12.04
CA VAL A 32 3.15 -3.69 12.00
C VAL A 32 2.60 -3.05 13.26
N SER A 33 3.36 -2.10 13.81
CA SER A 33 2.93 -1.31 14.96
C SER A 33 1.70 -0.47 14.64
N ILE A 34 0.78 -0.36 15.60
CA ILE A 34 -0.41 0.49 15.50
C ILE A 34 -0.06 1.95 15.15
N ASN A 35 1.10 2.45 15.61
CA ASN A 35 1.55 3.82 15.33
C ASN A 35 1.77 4.05 13.83
N VAL A 36 2.25 3.02 13.11
CA VAL A 36 2.45 3.10 11.66
C VAL A 36 1.10 3.17 10.93
N ILE A 37 0.10 2.44 11.42
CA ILE A 37 -1.25 2.45 10.83
C ILE A 37 -1.88 3.83 11.01
N GLN A 38 -1.81 4.38 12.23
CA GLN A 38 -2.31 5.72 12.56
C GLN A 38 -1.61 6.81 11.74
N GLU A 39 -0.28 6.73 11.60
CA GLU A 39 0.49 7.67 10.79
C GLU A 39 0.13 7.59 9.31
N THR A 40 -0.15 6.38 8.82
CA THR A 40 -0.61 6.16 7.45
C THR A 40 -1.99 6.77 7.23
N GLN A 41 -2.93 6.57 8.15
CA GLN A 41 -4.24 7.22 8.10
C GLN A 41 -4.13 8.75 8.17
N ARG A 42 -3.25 9.28 9.04
CA ARG A 42 -2.96 10.73 9.14
C ARG A 42 -2.45 11.30 7.82
N TYR A 43 -1.51 10.61 7.17
CA TYR A 43 -0.95 11.02 5.87
C TYR A 43 -2.01 11.01 4.76
N LEU A 44 -2.88 10.00 4.75
CA LEU A 44 -3.94 9.88 3.75
C LEU A 44 -5.09 10.86 3.98
N GLY A 45 -5.25 11.38 5.20
CA GLY A 45 -6.24 12.42 5.54
C GLY A 45 -7.69 11.93 5.64
N TYR A 46 -7.91 10.60 5.58
CA TYR A 46 -9.24 9.98 5.66
C TYR A 46 -9.18 8.71 6.51
N ASP A 47 -10.28 8.42 7.20
CA ASP A 47 -10.44 7.12 7.85
C ASP A 47 -10.86 6.10 6.78
N LEU A 48 -9.92 5.23 6.43
CA LEU A 48 -10.12 4.17 5.45
C LEU A 48 -10.29 2.83 6.16
N PRO A 49 -11.03 1.88 5.57
CA PRO A 49 -11.05 0.52 6.06
C PRO A 49 -9.64 -0.09 6.02
N ASN A 50 -9.33 -0.87 7.05
CA ASN A 50 -8.01 -1.47 7.25
C ASN A 50 -8.11 -3.00 7.13
N LYS A 51 -7.14 -3.64 6.48
CA LYS A 51 -7.06 -5.10 6.36
C LYS A 51 -5.63 -5.58 6.63
N THR A 52 -5.53 -6.61 7.47
CA THR A 52 -4.25 -7.21 7.83
C THR A 52 -3.93 -8.40 6.92
N LEU A 53 -2.66 -8.57 6.57
CA LEU A 53 -2.13 -9.74 5.87
C LEU A 53 -0.93 -10.34 6.59
N GLN A 54 -0.65 -11.62 6.34
CA GLN A 54 0.61 -12.23 6.74
C GLN A 54 1.77 -11.67 5.92
N LYS A 55 3.00 -11.85 6.42
CA LYS A 55 4.21 -11.31 5.78
C LYS A 55 4.36 -11.73 4.32
N ASP A 56 4.17 -13.01 4.02
CA ASP A 56 4.37 -13.53 2.68
C ASP A 56 3.27 -13.05 1.73
N GLU A 57 2.02 -13.01 2.19
CA GLU A 57 0.89 -12.47 1.43
C GLU A 57 1.08 -10.99 1.11
N PHE A 58 1.53 -10.19 2.09
CA PHE A 58 1.81 -8.77 1.91
C PHE A 58 2.95 -8.55 0.90
N ASN A 59 4.05 -9.30 1.03
CA ASN A 59 5.18 -9.18 0.11
C ASN A 59 4.80 -9.53 -1.33
N ASN A 60 4.00 -10.58 -1.51
CA ASN A 60 3.47 -10.98 -2.82
C ASN A 60 2.56 -9.88 -3.40
N LEU A 61 1.70 -9.28 -2.58
CA LEU A 61 0.84 -8.18 -2.99
C LEU A 61 1.67 -6.95 -3.40
N LEU A 62 2.67 -6.58 -2.59
CA LEU A 62 3.57 -5.47 -2.87
C LEU A 62 4.34 -5.69 -4.19
N GLN A 63 4.88 -6.90 -4.40
CA GLN A 63 5.58 -7.23 -5.63
C GLN A 63 4.66 -7.14 -6.86
N LYS A 64 3.45 -7.68 -6.81
CA LYS A 64 2.51 -7.62 -7.94
C LYS A 64 2.19 -6.18 -8.33
N ASN A 65 1.84 -5.35 -7.35
CA ASN A 65 1.37 -3.98 -7.62
C ASN A 65 2.50 -3.05 -8.08
N TYR A 66 3.72 -3.16 -7.54
CA TYR A 66 4.82 -2.27 -7.89
C TYR A 66 5.68 -2.78 -9.08
N THR A 67 5.73 -4.08 -9.34
CA THR A 67 6.44 -4.60 -10.53
C THR A 67 5.65 -4.34 -11.82
N GLU A 68 4.32 -4.23 -11.75
CA GLU A 68 3.50 -3.82 -12.90
C GLU A 68 3.66 -2.32 -13.21
N THR A 69 3.84 -1.46 -12.20
CA THR A 69 4.07 -0.02 -12.41
C THR A 69 5.38 0.28 -13.16
N ASP A 70 6.45 -0.49 -12.91
CA ASP A 70 7.74 -0.34 -13.61
C ASP A 70 7.69 -0.82 -15.09
N ARG A 71 6.70 -1.65 -15.45
CA ARG A 71 6.51 -2.09 -16.86
C ARG A 71 5.73 -1.09 -17.71
N SER A 72 4.93 -0.22 -17.09
CA SER A 72 4.11 0.76 -17.81
C SER A 72 4.91 1.94 -18.40
N GLU A 73 6.16 2.15 -17.97
CA GLU A 73 7.05 3.18 -18.54
C GLU A 73 7.99 2.67 -19.65
N LYS A 74 7.93 1.38 -20.03
CA LYS A 74 8.77 0.81 -21.11
C LYS A 74 7.97 0.18 -22.26
N SER A 75 6.81 0.74 -22.59
CA SER A 75 6.08 0.37 -23.81
C SER A 75 5.49 1.59 -24.51
N GLN A 76 6.32 2.61 -24.72
CA GLN A 76 6.15 3.63 -25.76
C GLN A 76 7.53 4.03 -26.28
N ILE A 77 8.19 3.14 -27.02
CA ILE A 77 9.24 3.50 -27.98
C ILE A 77 9.06 2.62 -29.21
#